data_AF-A0A520LLG3-F1
#
_entry.id   AF-A0A520LLG3-F1
#
_cell.length_a   1.000
_cell.length_b   1.000
_cell.length_c   1.000
_cell.angle_alpha   90.00
_cell.angle_beta   90.00
_cell.angle_gamma   90.00
#
_symmetry.space_group_name_H-M   'P 1'
#
loop_
_entity.id
_entity.type
_entity.pdbx_description
1 polymer ?
#
loop_
_entity_poly.entity_id
_entity_poly.type
_entity_poly.pdbx_seq_one_letter_code
_entity_poly.pdbx_strand_id
1 'polypeptide(L)'
;GDQASQAALERLELRVNQLERKLSSRNPGNAELDQKVPAGPLQSLTLRLGTDDDRLRLYWADGQSSDLLCSEEGRGVWACG
;
A
#
# COMPACT_ATOMS: atom_id res chain seq x y z
N GLY A 1 35.55 -6.42 26.86
CA GLY A 1 34.13 -6.85 26.90
C GLY A 1 33.20 -5.76 26.45
N ASP A 2 33.39 -4.51 26.90
CA ASP A 2 32.39 -3.46 26.69
C ASP A 2 32.65 -2.51 25.51
N GLN A 3 33.92 -2.23 25.17
CA GLN A 3 34.26 -1.31 24.08
C GLN A 3 33.87 -1.83 22.69
N ALA A 4 33.96 -3.14 22.46
CA ALA A 4 33.53 -3.75 21.20
C ALA A 4 31.99 -3.69 21.05
N SER A 5 31.27 -3.79 22.16
CA SER A 5 29.81 -3.68 22.20
C SER A 5 29.34 -2.25 21.96
N GLN A 6 30.04 -1.25 22.52
CA GLN A 6 29.78 0.17 22.24
C GLN A 6 30.04 0.52 20.77
N ALA A 7 31.17 0.08 20.19
CA ALA A 7 31.46 0.31 18.78
C ALA A 7 30.42 -0.37 17.85
N ALA A 8 29.93 -1.54 18.24
CA ALA A 8 28.84 -2.22 17.52
C ALA A 8 27.53 -1.42 17.59
N LEU A 9 27.22 -0.85 18.76
CA LEU A 9 26.02 -0.05 18.98
C LEU A 9 26.04 1.24 18.15
N GLU A 10 27.14 1.99 18.18
CA GLU A 10 27.30 3.21 17.38
C GLU A 10 27.14 2.93 15.88
N ARG A 11 27.67 1.79 15.40
CA ARG A 11 27.51 1.37 14.01
C ARG A 11 26.06 1.04 13.67
N LEU A 12 25.31 0.47 14.60
CA LEU A 12 23.89 0.19 14.42
C LEU A 12 23.08 1.49 14.38
N GLU A 13 23.34 2.42 15.30
CA GLU A 13 22.69 3.74 15.32
C GLU A 13 22.93 4.53 14.02
N LEU A 14 24.15 4.50 13.49
CA LEU A 14 24.47 5.12 12.20
C LEU A 14 23.68 4.48 11.05
N ARG A 15 23.54 3.15 11.03
CA ARG A 15 22.76 2.44 10.01
C ARG A 15 21.27 2.74 10.12
N VAL A 16 20.73 2.79 11.34
CA VAL A 16 19.33 3.16 11.59
C VAL A 16 19.05 4.57 11.09
N ASN A 17 19.86 5.56 11.50
CA ASN A 17 19.73 6.95 11.03
C ASN A 17 19.86 7.10 9.51
N GLN A 18 20.65 6.26 8.85
CA GLN A 18 20.75 6.25 7.38
C GLN A 18 19.50 5.64 6.73
N LEU A 19 18.94 4.57 7.32
CA LEU A 19 17.71 3.93 6.84
C LEU A 19 16.51 4.86 7.01
N GLU A 20 16.38 5.51 8.16
CA GLU A 20 15.33 6.50 8.42
C GLU A 20 15.40 7.65 7.41
N ARG A 21 16.58 8.23 7.16
CA ARG A 21 16.74 9.25 6.13
C ARG A 21 16.39 8.77 4.72
N LYS A 22 16.70 7.51 4.38
CA LYS A 22 16.29 6.91 3.09
C LYS A 22 14.78 6.71 2.99
N LEU A 23 14.11 6.39 4.08
CA LEU A 23 12.65 6.30 4.13
C LEU A 23 12.01 7.68 4.05
N SER A 24 12.52 8.68 4.77
CA SER A 24 11.99 10.05 4.71
C SER A 24 12.28 10.77 3.38
N SER A 25 13.36 10.42 2.68
CA SER A 25 13.68 10.95 1.35
C SER A 25 12.95 10.22 0.21
N ARG A 26 12.38 9.04 0.47
CA ARG A 26 11.33 8.46 -0.38
C ARG A 26 10.04 9.24 -0.14
N ASN A 27 9.99 10.44 -0.72
CA ASN A 27 8.74 11.13 -0.98
C ASN A 27 7.83 10.16 -1.78
N PRO A 28 6.62 9.81 -1.31
CA PRO A 28 5.75 8.87 -2.02
C PRO A 28 5.23 9.42 -3.36
N GLY A 29 5.54 10.67 -3.70
CA GLY A 29 5.05 11.32 -4.92
C GLY A 29 5.72 10.93 -6.23
N ASN A 30 6.64 9.95 -6.31
CA ASN A 30 7.35 9.65 -7.56
C ASN A 30 7.89 8.21 -7.72
N ALA A 31 7.40 7.25 -6.94
CA ALA A 31 7.48 5.87 -7.42
C ALA A 31 6.36 5.71 -8.44
N GLU A 32 6.65 5.26 -9.66
CA GLU A 32 5.63 4.58 -10.46
C GLU A 32 5.06 3.48 -9.55
N LEU A 33 3.91 3.77 -8.96
CA LEU A 33 3.17 2.83 -8.16
C LEU A 33 2.77 1.76 -9.14
N ASP A 34 3.51 0.66 -9.11
CA ASP A 34 3.10 -0.60 -9.71
C ASP A 34 1.65 -0.81 -9.26
N GLN A 35 0.71 -0.69 -10.20
CA GLN A 35 -0.73 -0.50 -9.95
C GLN A 35 -1.36 -1.69 -9.18
N LYS A 36 -0.56 -2.70 -8.85
CA LYS A 36 -0.87 -3.89 -8.08
C LYS A 36 -0.58 -3.80 -6.58
N VAL A 37 0.14 -2.79 -6.09
CA VAL A 37 0.38 -2.63 -4.65
C VAL A 37 -0.62 -1.60 -4.10
N PRO A 38 -1.65 -2.01 -3.36
CA PRO A 38 -2.61 -1.08 -2.80
C PRO A 38 -1.91 -0.08 -1.87
N ALA A 39 -2.32 1.18 -1.97
CA ALA A 39 -1.57 2.35 -1.53
C ALA A 39 -1.50 2.56 0.01
N GLY A 40 -1.85 1.55 0.79
CA GLY A 40 -1.92 1.60 2.25
C GLY A 40 -3.11 0.80 2.78
N PRO A 41 -3.48 0.95 4.07
CA PRO A 41 -4.67 0.31 4.61
C PRO A 41 -5.92 0.79 3.87
N LEU A 42 -6.84 -0.13 3.61
CA LEU A 42 -8.14 0.19 3.03
C LEU A 42 -8.95 1.04 4.02
N GLN A 43 -9.44 2.20 3.58
CA GLN A 43 -10.26 3.10 4.38
C GLN A 43 -11.74 2.77 4.24
N SER A 44 -12.22 2.59 3.01
CA SER A 44 -13.61 2.25 2.71
C SER A 44 -13.75 1.62 1.34
N LEU A 45 -14.91 1.02 1.05
CA LEU A 45 -15.24 0.50 -0.28
C LEU A 45 -16.68 0.81 -0.65
N THR A 46 -16.96 0.86 -1.94
CA THR A 46 -18.32 0.93 -2.50
C THR A 46 -18.50 -0.16 -3.55
N LEU A 47 -19.63 -0.84 -3.50
CA LEU A 47 -19.98 -1.90 -4.44
C LEU A 47 -21.27 -1.51 -5.17
N ARG A 48 -21.21 -1.48 -6.50
CA ARG A 48 -22.36 -1.25 -7.38
C ARG A 48 -22.60 -2.50 -8.20
N LEU A 49 -23.80 -3.07 -8.07
CA LEU A 49 -24.25 -4.28 -8.76
C LEU A 49 -25.62 -4.04 -9.39
N GLY A 50 -25.93 -4.74 -10.48
CA GLY A 50 -27.21 -4.63 -11.17
C GLY A 50 -27.31 -3.42 -12.10
N THR A 51 -26.18 -2.93 -12.58
CA THR A 51 -26.07 -1.87 -13.59
C THR A 51 -25.27 -2.35 -14.80
N ASP A 52 -25.27 -1.58 -15.89
CA ASP A 52 -24.41 -1.89 -17.05
C ASP A 52 -22.90 -1.77 -16.76
N ASP A 53 -22.54 -1.25 -15.57
CA ASP A 53 -21.18 -0.95 -15.12
C ASP A 53 -21.05 -1.37 -13.64
N ASP A 54 -21.14 -2.69 -13.42
CA ASP A 54 -20.92 -3.29 -12.11
C ASP A 54 -19.45 -3.10 -11.69
N ARG A 55 -19.25 -2.52 -10.51
CA ARG A 55 -17.92 -2.05 -10.08
C ARG A 55 -17.75 -2.09 -8.57
N LEU A 56 -16.56 -2.51 -8.16
CA LEU A 56 -16.03 -2.38 -6.81
C LEU A 56 -15.00 -1.24 -6.80
N ARG A 57 -15.30 -0.16 -6.09
CA ARG A 57 -14.35 0.94 -5.85
C ARG A 57 -13.80 0.87 -4.44
N LEU A 58 -12.47 0.85 -4.33
CA LEU A 58 -11.72 0.85 -3.09
C LEU A 58 -11.15 2.23 -2.82
N TYR A 59 -11.24 2.71 -1.59
CA TYR A 59 -10.67 3.98 -1.14
C TYR A 59 -9.57 3.68 -0.12
N TRP A 60 -8.35 4.10 -0.42
CA TRP A 60 -7.16 3.88 0.39
C TRP A 60 -6.96 5.04 1.37
N ALA A 61 -6.30 4.78 2.50
CA ALA A 61 -6.08 5.80 3.53
C ALA A 61 -5.17 6.96 3.10
N ASP A 62 -4.44 6.82 2.00
CA ASP A 62 -3.60 7.88 1.41
C ASP A 62 -4.40 8.79 0.45
N GLY A 63 -5.69 8.52 0.26
CA GLY A 63 -6.58 9.27 -0.63
C GLY A 63 -6.66 8.73 -2.06
N GLN A 64 -5.90 7.68 -2.41
CA GLN A 64 -6.04 7.02 -3.71
C GLN A 64 -7.31 6.17 -3.78
N SER A 65 -7.72 5.84 -5.01
CA SER A 65 -8.81 4.91 -5.25
C SER A 65 -8.48 3.90 -6.34
N SER A 66 -8.95 2.67 -6.17
CA SER A 66 -8.90 1.62 -7.20
C SER A 66 -10.31 1.30 -7.68
N ASP A 67 -10.46 1.14 -8.99
CA ASP A 67 -11.71 0.82 -9.66
C ASP A 67 -11.60 -0.56 -10.32
N LEU A 68 -12.36 -1.53 -9.81
CA LEU A 68 -12.34 -2.92 -10.28
C LEU A 68 -13.68 -3.25 -10.93
N LEU A 69 -13.65 -3.61 -12.21
CA LEU A 69 -14.83 -4.08 -12.93
C LEU A 69 -15.27 -5.42 -12.34
N CYS A 70 -16.59 -5.57 -12.16
CA CYS A 70 -17.16 -6.80 -11.62
C CYS A 70 -17.94 -7.54 -12.70
N SER A 71 -17.80 -8.86 -12.72
CA SER A 71 -18.60 -9.76 -13.57
C SER A 71 -19.24 -10.85 -12.73
N GLU A 72 -20.49 -11.18 -13.03
CA GLU A 72 -21.19 -12.31 -12.38
C GLU A 72 -20.62 -13.64 -12.90
N GLU A 73 -20.01 -14.44 -12.02
CA GLU A 73 -19.43 -15.76 -12.37
C GLU A 73 -20.35 -16.92 -11.95
N GLY A 74 -21.45 -16.60 -11.29
CA GLY A 74 -22.42 -17.58 -10.80
C GLY A 74 -23.53 -16.88 -10.04
N ARG A 75 -24.53 -17.65 -9.61
CA ARG A 75 -25.75 -17.09 -9.01
C ARG A 75 -25.42 -16.35 -7.71
N GLY A 76 -25.41 -15.01 -7.78
CA GLY A 76 -25.11 -14.15 -6.64
C GLY A 76 -23.62 -14.06 -6.27
N VAL A 77 -22.71 -14.37 -7.19
CA VAL A 77 -21.26 -14.26 -7.00
C VAL A 77 -20.64 -13.38 -8.08
N TRP A 78 -19.91 -12.35 -7.65
CA TRP A 78 -19.19 -11.44 -8.54
C TRP A 78 -17.68 -11.57 -8.32
N ALA A 79 -16.95 -11.71 -9.42
CA ALA A 79 -15.51 -11.54 -9.44
C ALA A 79 -15.20 -10.09 -9.84
N CYS A 80 -14.37 -9.40 -9.06
CA CYS A 80 -13.96 -8.03 -9.32
C CYS A 80 -12.42 -7.95 -9.36
N GLY A 81 -11.84 -7.50 -10.46
CA GLY A 81 -10.38 -7.49 -10.65
C GLY A 81 -9.91 -6.86 -11.94
#